data_AF-A0A957ESS1-F1
#
_entry.id   AF-A0A957ESS1-F1
#
_cell.length_a   1.000
_cell.length_b   1.000
_cell.length_c   1.000
_cell.angle_alpha   90.00
_cell.angle_beta   90.00
_cell.angle_gamma   90.00
#
_symmetry.space_group_name_H-M   'P 1'
#
loop_
_entity.id
_entity.type
_entity.pdbx_description
1 polymer ?
#
loop_
_entity_poly.entity_id
_entity_poly.type
_entity_poly.pdbx_seq_one_letter_code
_entity_poly.pdbx_strand_id
1 'polypeptide(L)'
;VALDPFFETNCPVCQAPTQLQYVLYGWRKHCACGPALFVDSLTLRQEADGTTLCLHPQTHAVYHVDEDGRGGGETAVSAASSPLPPIYEKTVTHCPHCAREFTPEYDLPHYARYEPLVVVGYCTQHRLFFKGVDEADRAALRRADACRETLPFVREEFAIEPGRKSHQLVLKGIENYLDLFSSRQLLYLARAIDLLQPLPTLLKLNLGLLVSTSLEFNSMLCSYKGAAKRRSGAIRHTFAHHAYAFPSMALENNPLFRRHTSGTLNKLFQARIMNGRIWAQQPRERKLSEDTAEFVPIAGEVDAGQEVTAYADLQTGQRRFLLMQGSSTTLALPDDSVSFIVTDPPYFDSVQYSDLAAFFRVWLRHLLPDAADWTYDITDSAVDPHKNDRASRYTELLTEIFQEGHRVLCKENGRLIFTFHHWNPKGWAALTLALRAAGFRLVSRYVVHAENPVSVHINKMKSLLHDAVLVLVPAEAAVRGAWQRPLTIAQESEAFTRDCATLLGWLLESEESAAAIQQIWREALT
;
A
#
# COMPACT_ATOMS: atom_id res chain seq x y z
N VAL A 1 -10.76 -11.97 25.06
CA VAL A 1 -11.97 -11.13 25.19
C VAL A 1 -12.82 -11.26 23.92
N ALA A 2 -14.15 -11.37 24.02
CA ALA A 2 -15.02 -11.32 22.84
C ALA A 2 -15.00 -9.89 22.28
N LEU A 3 -14.78 -9.73 20.97
CA LEU A 3 -14.63 -8.41 20.35
C LEU A 3 -15.97 -7.75 20.01
N ASP A 4 -17.02 -8.53 19.76
CA ASP A 4 -18.32 -8.04 19.31
C ASP A 4 -18.85 -6.85 20.13
N PRO A 5 -18.80 -6.84 21.48
CA PRO A 5 -19.31 -5.74 22.28
C PRO A 5 -18.58 -4.40 22.10
N PHE A 6 -17.41 -4.36 21.46
CA PHE A 6 -16.70 -3.12 21.12
C PHE A 6 -17.07 -2.59 19.73
N PHE A 7 -17.67 -3.44 18.89
CA PHE A 7 -18.03 -3.17 17.50
C PHE A 7 -19.55 -3.22 17.26
N GLU A 8 -20.33 -3.04 18.32
CA GLU A 8 -21.79 -2.94 18.28
C GLU A 8 -22.24 -1.49 18.52
N THR A 9 -23.42 -1.18 17.99
CA THR A 9 -24.13 0.10 18.15
C THR A 9 -25.64 -0.17 18.04
N ASN A 10 -26.47 0.83 18.25
CA ASN A 10 -27.93 0.70 18.16
C ASN A 10 -28.47 1.37 16.90
N CYS A 11 -29.47 0.74 16.26
CA CYS A 11 -30.16 1.38 15.15
C CYS A 11 -30.91 2.63 15.67
N PRO A 12 -30.77 3.82 15.06
CA PRO A 12 -31.45 5.03 15.54
C PRO A 12 -32.98 4.95 15.41
N VAL A 13 -33.51 4.05 14.57
CA VAL A 13 -34.95 3.90 14.33
C VAL A 13 -35.58 2.88 15.27
N CYS A 14 -35.12 1.62 15.26
CA CYS A 14 -35.72 0.56 16.09
C CYS A 14 -34.97 0.25 17.39
N GLN A 15 -33.84 0.92 17.66
CA GLN A 15 -33.01 0.75 18.86
C GLN A 15 -32.42 -0.66 19.06
N ALA A 16 -32.62 -1.57 18.09
CA ALA A 16 -32.04 -2.89 18.13
C ALA A 16 -30.50 -2.82 18.03
N PRO A 17 -29.77 -3.63 18.83
CA PRO A 17 -28.32 -3.78 18.69
C PRO A 17 -27.96 -4.28 17.29
N THR A 18 -26.91 -3.71 16.72
CA THR A 18 -26.39 -4.08 15.42
C THR A 18 -24.90 -3.80 15.30
N GLN A 19 -24.28 -4.36 14.27
CA GLN A 19 -22.86 -4.18 14.02
C GLN A 19 -22.58 -2.77 13.48
N LEU A 20 -21.61 -2.09 14.10
CA LEU A 20 -21.06 -0.86 13.54
C LEU A 20 -20.17 -1.19 12.34
N GLN A 21 -20.20 -0.37 11.31
CA GLN A 21 -19.37 -0.51 10.12
C GLN A 21 -18.08 0.30 10.25
N TYR A 22 -18.18 1.56 10.66
CA TYR A 22 -17.04 2.44 10.96
C TYR A 22 -17.50 3.63 11.80
N VAL A 23 -16.54 4.34 12.40
CA VAL A 23 -16.77 5.59 13.14
C VAL A 23 -15.92 6.70 12.53
N LEU A 24 -16.52 7.87 12.33
CA LEU A 24 -15.84 9.08 11.87
C LEU A 24 -15.45 9.93 13.07
N TYR A 25 -14.23 10.46 13.04
CA TYR A 25 -13.66 11.28 14.10
C TYR A 25 -13.28 12.66 13.60
N GLY A 26 -13.37 13.67 14.45
CA GLY A 26 -12.82 15.01 14.19
C GLY A 26 -11.51 15.24 14.94
N TRP A 27 -10.56 15.93 14.32
CA TRP A 27 -9.29 16.28 14.95
C TRP A 27 -9.47 17.42 15.96
N ARG A 28 -9.11 17.16 17.21
CA ARG A 28 -9.06 18.12 18.31
C ARG A 28 -7.98 19.19 18.12
N LYS A 29 -8.41 20.45 18.18
CA LYS A 29 -7.54 21.62 18.28
C LYS A 29 -8.11 22.57 19.32
N HIS A 30 -7.32 23.53 19.75
CA HIS A 30 -7.75 24.55 20.69
C HIS A 30 -7.31 25.95 20.25
N CYS A 31 -8.00 26.96 20.79
CA CYS A 31 -7.57 28.35 20.75
C CYS A 31 -7.91 29.01 22.09
N ALA A 32 -7.72 30.33 22.20
CA ALA A 32 -8.06 31.07 23.43
C ALA A 32 -9.55 31.00 23.82
N CYS A 33 -10.45 30.71 22.88
CA CYS A 33 -11.89 30.56 23.13
C CYS A 33 -12.27 29.16 23.64
N GLY A 34 -11.37 28.17 23.58
CA GLY A 34 -11.65 26.79 23.96
C GLY A 34 -11.36 25.76 22.87
N PRO A 35 -11.79 24.50 23.09
CA PRO A 35 -11.58 23.41 22.16
C PRO A 35 -12.48 23.51 20.92
N ALA A 36 -12.03 22.93 19.82
CA ALA A 36 -12.77 22.81 18.58
C ALA A 36 -12.38 21.51 17.85
N LEU A 37 -13.29 20.99 17.03
CA LEU A 37 -13.08 19.79 16.23
C LEU A 37 -12.95 20.14 14.76
N PHE A 38 -12.05 19.47 14.06
CA PHE A 38 -11.78 19.71 12.65
C PHE A 38 -12.16 18.50 11.82
N VAL A 39 -12.83 18.72 10.70
CA VAL A 39 -13.21 17.66 9.76
C VAL A 39 -12.82 18.01 8.33
N ASP A 40 -12.70 17.01 7.47
CA ASP A 40 -12.42 17.23 6.05
C ASP A 40 -13.59 17.91 5.33
N SER A 41 -14.83 17.57 5.71
CA SER A 41 -16.06 18.24 5.28
C SER A 41 -17.21 17.95 6.26
N LEU A 42 -18.16 18.88 6.40
CA LEU A 42 -19.44 18.68 7.09
C LEU A 42 -20.43 17.87 6.24
N THR A 43 -20.21 17.75 4.93
CA THR A 43 -20.98 16.87 4.06
C THR A 43 -20.51 15.43 4.23
N LEU A 44 -21.38 14.56 4.75
CA LEU A 44 -21.09 13.15 4.98
C LEU A 44 -21.37 12.31 3.72
N ARG A 45 -22.51 12.54 3.06
CA ARG A 45 -22.92 11.70 1.93
C ARG A 45 -23.93 12.43 1.05
N GLN A 46 -23.78 12.29 -0.26
CA GLN A 46 -24.83 12.65 -1.20
C GLN A 46 -25.56 11.36 -1.61
N GLU A 47 -26.87 11.35 -1.47
CA GLU A 47 -27.74 10.22 -1.76
C GLU A 47 -28.24 10.30 -3.21
N ALA A 48 -28.71 9.15 -3.72
CA ALA A 48 -29.15 9.04 -5.11
C ALA A 48 -30.45 9.80 -5.40
N ASP A 49 -31.21 10.12 -4.36
CA ASP A 49 -32.47 10.88 -4.42
C ASP A 49 -32.27 12.41 -4.40
N GLY A 50 -31.01 12.88 -4.44
CA GLY A 50 -30.66 14.30 -4.41
C GLY A 50 -30.44 14.86 -3.01
N THR A 51 -30.84 14.15 -1.95
CA THR A 51 -30.62 14.60 -0.57
C THR A 51 -29.14 14.50 -0.18
N THR A 52 -28.72 15.38 0.72
CA THR A 52 -27.37 15.41 1.28
C THR A 52 -27.41 15.21 2.78
N LEU A 53 -26.69 14.21 3.25
CA LEU A 53 -26.46 13.94 4.65
C LEU A 53 -25.32 14.83 5.17
N CYS A 54 -25.59 15.59 6.23
CA CYS A 54 -24.68 16.57 6.81
C CYS A 54 -24.46 16.33 8.31
N LEU A 55 -23.33 16.85 8.81
CA LEU A 55 -23.00 16.93 10.23
C LEU A 55 -23.19 18.37 10.73
N HIS A 56 -23.98 18.55 11.78
CA HIS A 56 -24.28 19.87 12.31
C HIS A 56 -23.11 20.40 13.15
N PRO A 57 -22.57 21.60 12.88
CA PRO A 57 -21.31 22.04 13.47
C PRO A 57 -21.38 22.36 14.97
N GLN A 58 -22.55 22.67 15.53
CA GLN A 58 -22.72 22.94 16.96
C GLN A 58 -23.29 21.76 17.76
N THR A 59 -24.32 21.09 17.26
CA THR A 59 -25.03 20.01 17.97
C THR A 59 -24.44 18.62 17.71
N HIS A 60 -23.56 18.48 16.72
CA HIS A 60 -23.04 17.20 16.20
C HIS A 60 -24.13 16.26 15.67
N ALA A 61 -25.35 16.78 15.46
CA ALA A 61 -26.45 16.05 14.86
C ALA A 61 -26.15 15.64 13.43
N VAL A 62 -26.60 14.46 13.03
CA VAL A 62 -26.61 14.05 11.62
C VAL A 62 -27.99 14.34 11.05
N TYR A 63 -28.08 15.03 9.92
CA TYR A 63 -29.37 15.45 9.35
C TYR A 63 -29.33 15.46 7.82
N HIS A 64 -30.50 15.37 7.20
CA HIS A 64 -30.66 15.45 5.75
C HIS A 64 -31.00 16.88 5.32
N VAL A 65 -30.43 17.29 4.20
CA VAL A 65 -30.72 18.54 3.52
C VAL A 65 -31.20 18.21 2.10
N ASP A 66 -32.32 18.77 1.70
CA ASP A 66 -32.87 18.60 0.35
C ASP A 66 -32.06 19.41 -0.68
N GLU A 67 -32.31 19.19 -1.99
CA GLU A 67 -31.58 19.88 -3.07
C GLU A 67 -31.64 21.41 -2.99
N ASP A 68 -32.72 21.95 -2.40
CA ASP A 68 -32.94 23.40 -2.19
C ASP A 68 -32.25 23.96 -0.91
N GLY A 69 -31.46 23.15 -0.20
CA GLY A 69 -30.79 23.59 1.04
C GLY A 69 -31.72 23.67 2.25
N ARG A 70 -32.96 23.18 2.15
CA ARG A 70 -33.93 23.14 3.25
C ARG A 70 -33.75 21.83 4.03
N GLY A 71 -33.60 21.93 5.35
CA GLY A 71 -33.35 20.77 6.21
C GLY A 71 -34.62 19.95 6.48
N GLY A 72 -34.53 18.64 6.27
CA GLY A 72 -35.48 17.66 6.82
C GLY A 72 -35.17 17.45 8.31
N GLY A 73 -36.22 17.33 9.12
CA GLY A 73 -36.17 17.38 10.60
C GLY A 73 -34.96 16.67 11.23
N GLU A 74 -34.28 17.39 12.12
CA GLU A 74 -33.17 16.88 12.92
C GLU A 74 -33.57 15.55 13.56
N THR A 75 -32.76 14.48 13.38
CA THR A 75 -32.91 13.31 14.25
C THR A 75 -32.63 13.78 15.67
N ALA A 76 -33.68 13.79 16.50
CA ALA A 76 -33.70 14.38 17.83
C ALA A 76 -32.42 14.03 18.63
N VAL A 77 -31.60 15.04 18.89
CA VAL A 77 -30.44 14.91 19.77
C VAL A 77 -30.93 15.02 21.20
N SER A 78 -30.60 14.03 22.04
CA SER A 78 -30.77 14.16 23.48
C SER A 78 -29.91 15.34 23.95
N ALA A 79 -30.52 16.33 24.60
CA ALA A 79 -29.85 17.54 25.05
C ALA A 79 -28.61 17.19 25.90
N ALA A 80 -27.42 17.43 25.34
CA ALA A 80 -26.19 17.35 26.11
C ALA A 80 -26.23 18.43 27.21
N SER A 81 -25.93 18.05 28.44
CA SER A 81 -25.94 18.95 29.62
C SER A 81 -24.82 20.01 29.60
N SER A 82 -23.97 20.01 28.58
CA SER A 82 -22.88 20.96 28.39
C SER A 82 -22.68 21.28 26.90
N PRO A 83 -22.27 22.51 26.55
CA PRO A 83 -22.06 22.88 25.15
C PRO A 83 -20.95 22.03 24.53
N LEU A 84 -21.24 21.42 23.39
CA LEU A 84 -20.28 20.64 22.60
C LEU A 84 -19.25 21.57 21.92
N PRO A 85 -18.00 21.11 21.71
CA PRO A 85 -17.02 21.87 20.93
C PRO A 85 -17.54 22.12 19.51
N PRO A 86 -17.38 23.34 18.95
CA PRO A 86 -17.76 23.61 17.57
C PRO A 86 -16.91 22.79 16.59
N ILE A 87 -17.53 22.38 15.49
CA ILE A 87 -16.87 21.69 14.38
C ILE A 87 -16.58 22.70 13.26
N TYR A 88 -15.35 22.69 12.75
CA TYR A 88 -14.92 23.45 11.60
C TYR A 88 -14.41 22.53 10.48
N GLU A 89 -14.60 22.94 9.23
CA GLU A 89 -13.91 22.29 8.11
C GLU A 89 -12.44 22.69 8.07
N LYS A 90 -11.59 21.81 7.53
CA LYS A 90 -10.12 21.98 7.46
C LYS A 90 -9.63 23.25 6.75
N THR A 91 -10.49 23.94 6.01
CA THR A 91 -10.20 25.23 5.35
C THR A 91 -10.15 26.39 6.34
N VAL A 92 -10.78 26.25 7.50
CA VAL A 92 -10.74 27.23 8.59
C VAL A 92 -9.41 27.10 9.31
N THR A 93 -8.64 28.19 9.35
CA THR A 93 -7.34 28.24 10.05
C THR A 93 -7.36 29.09 11.31
N HIS A 94 -8.21 30.12 11.33
CA HIS A 94 -8.33 31.07 12.45
C HIS A 94 -9.71 30.99 13.09
N CYS A 95 -9.75 31.16 14.41
CA CYS A 95 -10.99 31.17 15.18
C CYS A 95 -11.87 32.36 14.77
N PRO A 96 -13.16 32.15 14.44
CA PRO A 96 -14.06 33.25 14.06
C PRO A 96 -14.36 34.21 15.21
N HIS A 97 -14.05 33.83 16.46
CA HIS A 97 -14.33 34.65 17.65
C HIS A 97 -13.11 35.47 18.11
N CYS A 98 -11.91 34.86 18.18
CA CYS A 98 -10.70 35.54 18.65
C CYS A 98 -9.65 35.82 17.57
N ALA A 99 -9.90 35.42 16.32
CA ALA A 99 -8.98 35.55 15.19
C ALA A 99 -7.59 34.91 15.39
N ARG A 100 -7.38 34.11 16.44
CA ARG A 100 -6.14 33.34 16.64
C ARG A 100 -6.17 32.04 15.85
N GLU A 101 -5.00 31.59 15.41
CA GLU A 101 -4.85 30.28 14.79
C GLU A 101 -5.20 29.15 15.77
N PHE A 102 -5.78 28.06 15.25
CA PHE A 102 -6.05 26.87 16.05
C PHE A 102 -4.80 25.99 16.17
N THR A 103 -4.45 25.64 17.40
CA THR A 103 -3.29 24.80 17.70
C THR A 103 -3.73 23.35 17.90
N PRO A 104 -3.10 22.36 17.24
CA PRO A 104 -3.34 20.94 17.51
C PRO A 104 -2.84 20.52 18.90
N GLU A 105 -3.53 19.57 19.54
CA GLU A 105 -3.13 18.98 20.83
C GLU A 105 -2.04 17.90 20.62
N TYR A 106 -0.81 18.34 20.34
CA TYR A 106 0.33 17.43 20.07
C TYR A 106 0.87 16.70 21.31
N ASP A 107 0.52 17.16 22.51
CA ASP A 107 0.80 16.53 23.80
C ASP A 107 0.07 15.20 23.98
N LEU A 108 -1.06 15.01 23.30
CA LEU A 108 -1.78 13.74 23.26
C LEU A 108 -1.14 12.78 22.24
N PRO A 109 -1.17 11.45 22.49
CA PRO A 109 -0.82 10.47 21.48
C PRO A 109 -1.79 10.57 20.29
N HIS A 110 -1.32 10.24 19.09
CA HIS A 110 -2.04 10.55 17.84
C HIS A 110 -3.51 10.08 17.82
N TYR A 111 -3.79 8.83 18.21
CA TYR A 111 -5.16 8.31 18.30
C TYR A 111 -6.09 9.14 19.21
N ALA A 112 -5.56 9.74 20.28
CA ALA A 112 -6.32 10.53 21.26
C ALA A 112 -6.52 12.00 20.83
N ARG A 113 -5.88 12.43 19.74
CA ARG A 113 -6.11 13.73 19.10
C ARG A 113 -7.42 13.78 18.33
N TYR A 114 -8.18 12.68 18.31
CA TYR A 114 -9.41 12.53 17.56
C TYR A 114 -10.59 12.27 18.49
N GLU A 115 -11.72 12.94 18.25
CA GLU A 115 -12.96 12.74 18.99
C GLU A 115 -14.04 12.09 18.09
N PRO A 116 -14.75 11.05 18.56
CA PRO A 116 -15.77 10.38 17.76
C PRO A 116 -16.97 11.30 17.50
N LEU A 117 -17.38 11.43 16.23
CA LEU A 117 -18.46 12.32 15.80
C LEU A 117 -19.67 11.54 15.25
N VAL A 118 -19.42 10.56 14.39
CA VAL A 118 -20.49 9.86 13.66
C VAL A 118 -20.25 8.36 13.68
N VAL A 119 -21.25 7.60 14.11
CA VAL A 119 -21.26 6.14 13.98
C VAL A 119 -22.05 5.76 12.74
N VAL A 120 -21.45 4.89 11.92
CA VAL A 120 -22.12 4.30 10.76
C VAL A 120 -22.32 2.83 11.02
N GLY A 121 -23.56 2.37 10.85
CA GLY A 121 -23.96 0.99 11.10
C GLY A 121 -24.94 0.49 10.06
N TYR A 122 -25.30 -0.78 10.18
CA TYR A 122 -26.26 -1.40 9.29
C TYR A 122 -27.32 -2.17 10.07
N CYS A 123 -28.59 -1.79 9.95
CA CYS A 123 -29.73 -2.52 10.50
C CYS A 123 -30.33 -3.45 9.44
N THR A 124 -30.75 -4.65 9.80
CA THR A 124 -31.42 -5.57 8.87
C THR A 124 -32.75 -5.03 8.35
N GLN A 125 -33.47 -4.27 9.19
CA GLN A 125 -34.74 -3.62 8.85
C GLN A 125 -34.53 -2.25 8.18
N HIS A 126 -33.67 -1.40 8.75
CA HIS A 126 -33.51 0.00 8.33
C HIS A 126 -32.28 0.27 7.46
N ARG A 127 -31.54 -0.78 7.07
CA ARG A 127 -30.36 -0.72 6.19
C ARG A 127 -29.24 0.16 6.78
N LEU A 128 -28.42 0.76 5.91
CA LEU A 128 -27.29 1.61 6.31
C LEU A 128 -27.81 2.88 6.98
N PHE A 129 -27.21 3.28 8.10
CA PHE A 129 -27.55 4.53 8.78
C PHE A 129 -26.30 5.23 9.29
N PHE A 130 -26.45 6.53 9.53
CA PHE A 130 -25.46 7.39 10.17
C PHE A 130 -26.15 8.01 11.38
N LYS A 131 -25.48 8.05 12.53
CA LYS A 131 -25.97 8.73 13.72
C LYS A 131 -24.85 9.44 14.46
N GLY A 132 -25.20 10.47 15.22
CA GLY A 132 -24.31 11.03 16.22
C GLY A 132 -23.96 9.97 17.28
N VAL A 133 -22.83 10.16 17.95
CA VAL A 133 -22.32 9.21 18.94
C VAL A 133 -23.10 9.33 20.25
N ASP A 134 -23.82 8.28 20.63
CA ASP A 134 -24.63 8.22 21.85
C ASP A 134 -23.85 7.68 23.06
N GLU A 135 -24.49 7.62 24.23
CA GLU A 135 -23.83 7.17 25.46
C GLU A 135 -23.44 5.69 25.44
N ALA A 136 -24.18 4.84 24.72
CA ALA A 136 -23.82 3.43 24.57
C ALA A 136 -22.53 3.28 23.73
N ASP A 137 -22.44 4.05 22.64
CA ASP A 137 -21.21 4.12 21.82
C ASP A 137 -20.01 4.65 22.62
N ARG A 138 -20.22 5.73 23.40
CA ARG A 138 -19.17 6.31 24.27
C ARG A 138 -18.74 5.35 25.36
N ALA A 139 -19.66 4.61 25.96
CA ALA A 139 -19.35 3.59 26.95
C ALA A 139 -18.52 2.44 26.35
N ALA A 140 -18.84 1.99 25.13
CA ALA A 140 -18.06 0.99 24.42
C ALA A 140 -16.63 1.46 24.12
N LEU A 141 -16.48 2.73 23.72
CA LEU A 141 -15.16 3.37 23.52
C LEU A 141 -14.36 3.45 24.81
N ARG A 142 -14.93 3.96 25.89
CA ARG A 142 -14.25 4.04 27.20
C ARG A 142 -13.81 2.68 27.71
N ARG A 143 -14.62 1.64 27.49
CA ARG A 143 -14.24 0.25 27.80
C ARG A 143 -13.05 -0.23 26.96
N ALA A 144 -13.02 0.13 25.68
CA ALA A 144 -11.89 -0.21 24.81
C ALA A 144 -10.61 0.48 25.27
N ASP A 145 -10.70 1.78 25.61
CA ASP A 145 -9.58 2.57 26.12
C ASP A 145 -9.05 2.03 27.45
N ALA A 146 -9.93 1.63 28.37
CA ALA A 146 -9.54 1.00 29.63
C ALA A 146 -8.77 -0.33 29.44
N CYS A 147 -8.91 -1.01 28.30
CA CYS A 147 -8.16 -2.22 28.00
C CYS A 147 -6.79 -1.93 27.36
N ARG A 148 -6.54 -0.71 26.86
CA ARG A 148 -5.38 -0.38 26.02
C ARG A 148 -4.05 -0.70 26.70
N GLU A 149 -3.90 -0.30 27.95
CA GLU A 149 -2.67 -0.50 28.74
C GLU A 149 -2.43 -1.96 29.13
N THR A 150 -3.47 -2.80 29.07
CA THR A 150 -3.38 -4.24 29.39
C THR A 150 -3.01 -5.10 28.20
N LEU A 151 -2.92 -4.52 27.00
CA LEU A 151 -2.58 -5.25 25.78
C LEU A 151 -1.12 -5.69 25.78
N PRO A 152 -0.80 -6.88 25.24
CA PRO A 152 0.54 -7.46 25.30
C PRO A 152 1.48 -6.87 24.22
N PHE A 153 1.49 -5.54 24.06
CA PHE A 153 2.35 -4.84 23.11
C PHE A 153 3.45 -4.08 23.84
N VAL A 154 4.70 -4.50 23.62
CA VAL A 154 5.88 -3.83 24.15
C VAL A 154 6.17 -2.62 23.27
N ARG A 155 6.10 -1.39 23.81
CA ARG A 155 6.15 -0.17 23.00
C ARG A 155 7.45 -0.06 22.20
N GLU A 156 8.57 -0.47 22.76
CA GLU A 156 9.90 -0.41 22.15
C GLU A 156 9.94 -1.16 20.82
N GLU A 157 9.23 -2.28 20.72
CA GLU A 157 9.16 -3.06 19.49
C GLU A 157 8.45 -2.25 18.38
N PHE A 158 7.50 -1.38 18.73
CA PHE A 158 6.72 -0.57 17.78
C PHE A 158 7.26 0.86 17.61
N ALA A 159 8.47 1.15 18.10
CA ALA A 159 9.11 2.44 17.90
C ALA A 159 9.29 2.76 16.41
N ILE A 160 9.11 4.03 16.05
CA ILE A 160 9.32 4.50 14.69
C ILE A 160 10.78 4.89 14.52
N GLU A 161 11.47 4.20 13.62
CA GLU A 161 12.79 4.61 13.15
C GLU A 161 12.61 5.65 12.01
N PRO A 162 13.12 6.89 12.15
CA PRO A 162 12.82 7.95 11.19
C PRO A 162 13.55 7.76 9.85
N GLY A 163 12.81 7.36 8.81
CA GLY A 163 13.19 7.37 7.40
C GLY A 163 12.65 8.59 6.62
N ARG A 164 12.86 8.65 5.31
CA ARG A 164 12.47 9.80 4.46
C ARG A 164 10.95 10.05 4.40
N LYS A 165 10.12 9.05 4.63
CA LYS A 165 8.65 9.13 4.70
C LYS A 165 8.20 9.10 6.15
N SER A 166 8.73 8.19 6.97
CA SER A 166 8.34 8.08 8.39
C SER A 166 8.81 9.24 9.27
N HIS A 167 9.81 10.06 8.87
CA HIS A 167 10.13 11.30 9.59
C HIS A 167 8.93 12.25 9.71
N GLN A 168 7.96 12.18 8.78
CA GLN A 168 6.75 12.98 8.85
C GLN A 168 5.88 12.62 10.07
N LEU A 169 5.93 11.36 10.52
CA LEU A 169 5.27 10.92 11.76
C LEU A 169 5.93 11.60 12.96
N VAL A 170 7.26 11.59 13.02
CA VAL A 170 8.04 12.20 14.10
C VAL A 170 7.87 13.73 14.14
N LEU A 171 7.85 14.41 12.99
CA LEU A 171 7.53 15.84 12.89
C LEU A 171 6.12 16.18 13.39
N LYS A 172 5.23 15.18 13.45
CA LYS A 172 3.88 15.29 14.03
C LYS A 172 3.82 14.79 15.47
N GLY A 173 4.95 14.55 16.13
CA GLY A 173 5.01 14.03 17.50
C GLY A 173 4.43 12.62 17.60
N ILE A 174 4.70 11.77 16.61
CA ILE A 174 4.30 10.36 16.59
C ILE A 174 5.59 9.53 16.52
N GLU A 175 5.93 8.90 17.63
CA GLU A 175 7.18 8.15 17.79
C GLU A 175 6.95 6.63 17.86
N ASN A 176 5.68 6.19 17.86
CA ASN A 176 5.30 4.80 17.99
C ASN A 176 4.13 4.41 17.09
N TYR A 177 4.24 3.27 16.40
CA TYR A 177 3.18 2.78 15.52
C TYR A 177 1.89 2.44 16.26
N LEU A 178 1.92 2.07 17.54
CA LEU A 178 0.71 1.80 18.33
C LEU A 178 -0.21 3.02 18.43
N ASP A 179 0.35 4.23 18.37
CA ASP A 179 -0.41 5.47 18.49
C ASP A 179 -1.16 5.82 17.20
N LEU A 180 -0.92 5.11 16.10
CA LEU A 180 -1.68 5.20 14.86
C LEU A 180 -2.99 4.39 14.88
N PHE A 181 -3.27 3.65 15.96
CA PHE A 181 -4.43 2.77 16.07
C PHE A 181 -5.31 3.15 17.28
N SER A 182 -6.63 3.10 17.08
CA SER A 182 -7.59 3.20 18.18
C SER A 182 -7.44 2.01 19.14
N SER A 183 -7.95 2.13 20.36
CA SER A 183 -7.93 1.04 21.34
C SER A 183 -8.72 -0.20 20.87
N ARG A 184 -9.82 -0.02 20.11
CA ARG A 184 -10.56 -1.13 19.51
C ARG A 184 -9.78 -1.82 18.40
N GLN A 185 -9.05 -1.05 17.58
CA GLN A 185 -8.19 -1.60 16.53
C GLN A 185 -7.05 -2.42 17.14
N LEU A 186 -6.46 -1.95 18.23
CA LEU A 186 -5.43 -2.69 18.97
C LEU A 186 -5.99 -3.97 19.63
N LEU A 187 -7.19 -3.91 20.23
CA LEU A 187 -7.89 -5.09 20.77
C LEU A 187 -8.13 -6.15 19.67
N TYR A 188 -8.55 -5.71 18.48
CA TYR A 188 -8.69 -6.57 17.31
C TYR A 188 -7.35 -7.23 16.95
N LEU A 189 -6.26 -6.46 16.85
CA LEU A 189 -4.95 -6.97 16.46
C LEU A 189 -4.40 -7.97 17.48
N ALA A 190 -4.51 -7.66 18.78
CA ALA A 190 -4.10 -8.58 19.84
C ALA A 190 -4.86 -9.91 19.74
N ARG A 191 -6.18 -9.84 19.55
CA ARG A 191 -7.00 -11.05 19.40
C ARG A 191 -6.69 -11.81 18.11
N ALA A 192 -6.39 -11.12 17.02
CA ALA A 192 -6.00 -11.75 15.76
C ALA A 192 -4.68 -12.52 15.93
N ILE A 193 -3.68 -11.92 16.59
CA ILE A 193 -2.41 -12.57 16.92
C ILE A 193 -2.66 -13.86 17.70
N ASP A 194 -3.43 -13.80 18.80
CA ASP A 194 -3.75 -14.97 19.63
C ASP A 194 -4.41 -16.11 18.83
N LEU A 195 -5.36 -15.76 17.96
CA LEU A 195 -6.12 -16.73 17.17
C LEU A 195 -5.29 -17.36 16.05
N LEU A 196 -4.27 -16.66 15.54
CA LEU A 196 -3.40 -17.16 14.48
C LEU A 196 -2.37 -18.15 15.01
N GLN A 197 -1.85 -17.97 16.23
CA GLN A 197 -0.74 -18.79 16.75
C GLN A 197 -0.96 -20.31 16.73
N PRO A 198 -2.13 -20.86 17.10
CA PRO A 198 -2.35 -22.31 17.10
C PRO A 198 -2.64 -22.89 15.72
N LEU A 199 -2.76 -22.08 14.67
CA LEU A 199 -3.10 -22.57 13.33
C LEU A 199 -1.92 -23.24 12.63
N PRO A 200 -2.18 -24.24 11.75
CA PRO A 200 -1.18 -24.81 10.87
C PRO A 200 -0.46 -23.73 10.04
N THR A 201 0.83 -23.93 9.76
CA THR A 201 1.72 -22.94 9.12
C THR A 201 1.11 -22.25 7.90
N LEU A 202 0.57 -23.02 6.96
CA LEU A 202 -0.03 -22.45 5.74
C LEU A 202 -1.28 -21.62 6.02
N LEU A 203 -2.12 -22.02 6.98
CA LEU A 203 -3.30 -21.26 7.36
C LEU A 203 -2.90 -20.00 8.11
N LYS A 204 -1.94 -20.11 9.03
CA LYS A 204 -1.35 -18.98 9.76
C LYS A 204 -0.79 -17.96 8.78
N LEU A 205 0.02 -18.38 7.79
CA LEU A 205 0.59 -17.52 6.75
C LEU A 205 -0.49 -16.78 5.96
N ASN A 206 -1.45 -17.51 5.37
CA ASN A 206 -2.50 -16.90 4.55
C ASN A 206 -3.35 -15.90 5.34
N LEU A 207 -3.75 -16.24 6.57
CA LEU A 207 -4.59 -15.39 7.40
C LEU A 207 -3.81 -14.25 8.07
N GLY A 208 -2.54 -14.45 8.40
CA GLY A 208 -1.65 -13.40 8.90
C GLY A 208 -1.39 -12.32 7.85
N LEU A 209 -1.14 -12.72 6.60
CA LEU A 209 -1.05 -11.78 5.46
C LEU A 209 -2.37 -11.06 5.20
N LEU A 210 -3.50 -11.74 5.39
CA LEU A 210 -4.83 -11.14 5.30
C LEU A 210 -5.04 -10.05 6.36
N VAL A 211 -4.69 -10.34 7.62
CA VAL A 211 -4.75 -9.36 8.72
C VAL A 211 -3.81 -8.18 8.44
N SER A 212 -2.59 -8.45 7.97
CA SER A 212 -1.65 -7.40 7.55
C SER A 212 -2.23 -6.52 6.43
N THR A 213 -2.86 -7.12 5.42
CA THR A 213 -3.53 -6.38 4.32
C THR A 213 -4.66 -5.50 4.85
N SER A 214 -5.37 -5.93 5.91
CA SER A 214 -6.43 -5.13 6.52
C SER A 214 -5.92 -3.84 7.18
N LEU A 215 -4.65 -3.78 7.60
CA LEU A 215 -4.04 -2.61 8.24
C LEU A 215 -4.09 -1.36 7.36
N GLU A 216 -4.04 -1.52 6.03
CA GLU A 216 -4.22 -0.42 5.07
C GLU A 216 -5.52 0.35 5.30
N PHE A 217 -6.56 -0.34 5.76
CA PHE A 217 -7.90 0.19 5.99
C PHE A 217 -8.23 0.32 7.48
N ASN A 218 -7.25 0.11 8.36
CA ASN A 218 -7.49 -0.08 9.78
C ASN A 218 -6.46 0.66 10.63
N SER A 219 -6.39 1.98 10.47
CA SER A 219 -5.62 2.88 11.34
C SER A 219 -6.31 4.25 11.39
N MET A 220 -5.94 5.09 12.35
CA MET A 220 -6.41 6.48 12.48
C MET A 220 -5.89 7.40 11.36
N LEU A 221 -5.06 6.90 10.45
CA LEU A 221 -4.65 7.59 9.22
C LEU A 221 -5.63 7.37 8.06
N CYS A 222 -6.58 6.44 8.19
CA CYS A 222 -7.64 6.26 7.21
C CYS A 222 -8.57 7.47 7.21
N SER A 223 -9.01 7.86 6.01
CA SER A 223 -9.92 9.01 5.84
C SER A 223 -11.19 8.61 5.10
N TYR A 224 -12.20 9.47 5.14
CA TYR A 224 -13.48 9.23 4.52
C TYR A 224 -13.60 9.84 3.12
N LYS A 225 -14.14 9.09 2.14
CA LYS A 225 -14.38 9.57 0.76
C LYS A 225 -15.84 9.93 0.47
N GLY A 226 -16.71 10.00 1.47
CA GLY A 226 -18.16 10.04 1.24
C GLY A 226 -18.74 11.32 0.65
N ALA A 227 -18.02 12.44 0.71
CA ALA A 227 -18.50 13.71 0.17
C ALA A 227 -18.61 13.75 -1.37
N ALA A 228 -18.01 12.80 -2.08
CA ALA A 228 -18.07 12.75 -3.55
C ALA A 228 -19.34 12.03 -4.06
N LYS A 229 -19.98 12.58 -5.11
CA LYS A 229 -21.14 11.97 -5.82
C LYS A 229 -20.87 10.56 -6.33
N ARG A 230 -19.62 10.26 -6.74
CA ARG A 230 -19.22 8.93 -7.22
C ARG A 230 -18.51 8.14 -6.12
N ARG A 231 -18.97 6.91 -5.87
CA ARG A 231 -18.45 6.00 -4.82
C ARG A 231 -18.54 6.57 -3.40
N SER A 232 -19.71 7.13 -3.05
CA SER A 232 -19.98 7.61 -1.70
C SER A 232 -19.85 6.48 -0.66
N GLY A 233 -19.27 6.78 0.50
CA GLY A 233 -19.06 5.82 1.59
C GLY A 233 -17.77 4.99 1.55
N ALA A 234 -16.84 5.24 0.62
CA ALA A 234 -15.60 4.47 0.54
C ALA A 234 -14.53 4.95 1.54
N ILE A 235 -13.82 4.01 2.16
CA ILE A 235 -12.62 4.28 2.97
C ILE A 235 -11.46 4.70 2.05
N ARG A 236 -10.75 5.77 2.40
CA ARG A 236 -9.42 6.09 1.88
C ARG A 236 -8.41 5.39 2.78
N HIS A 237 -7.75 4.37 2.23
CA HIS A 237 -6.71 3.63 2.93
C HIS A 237 -5.49 4.51 3.19
N THR A 238 -4.70 4.14 4.21
CA THR A 238 -3.56 4.89 4.75
C THR A 238 -2.56 5.35 3.69
N PHE A 239 -2.28 4.51 2.69
CA PHE A 239 -1.27 4.77 1.66
C PHE A 239 -1.84 5.14 0.29
N ALA A 240 -3.07 5.68 0.23
CA ALA A 240 -3.71 6.11 -1.02
C ALA A 240 -2.92 7.18 -1.81
N HIS A 241 -1.92 7.81 -1.18
CA HIS A 241 -1.03 8.81 -1.79
C HIS A 241 0.47 8.43 -1.70
N HIS A 242 0.79 7.16 -1.41
CA HIS A 242 2.19 6.70 -1.21
C HIS A 242 2.98 7.55 -0.20
N ALA A 243 2.30 7.95 0.88
CA ALA A 243 2.84 8.74 2.00
C ALA A 243 1.93 8.58 3.23
N TYR A 244 2.45 8.94 4.41
CA TYR A 244 1.62 9.09 5.61
C TYR A 244 0.79 10.39 5.50
N ALA A 245 -0.52 10.26 5.37
CA ALA A 245 -1.45 11.38 5.32
C ALA A 245 -2.22 11.50 6.64
N PHE A 246 -2.40 12.73 7.14
CA PHE A 246 -3.07 13.00 8.41
C PHE A 246 -4.42 13.69 8.15
N PRO A 247 -5.53 12.95 8.11
CA PRO A 247 -6.83 13.53 7.81
C PRO A 247 -7.35 14.39 8.96
N SER A 248 -8.10 15.45 8.67
CA SER A 248 -8.86 16.14 9.73
C SER A 248 -10.03 15.28 10.18
N MET A 249 -10.67 14.56 9.24
CA MET A 249 -11.64 13.53 9.56
C MET A 249 -11.04 12.11 9.43
N ALA A 250 -10.61 11.54 10.55
CA ALA A 250 -10.17 10.15 10.60
C ALA A 250 -11.37 9.18 10.55
N LEU A 251 -11.15 7.99 10.00
CA LEU A 251 -12.13 6.92 9.92
C LEU A 251 -11.58 5.67 10.59
N GLU A 252 -12.22 5.27 11.69
CA GLU A 252 -11.96 3.99 12.33
C GLU A 252 -12.86 2.92 11.73
N ASN A 253 -12.28 1.98 10.99
CA ASN A 253 -13.02 0.89 10.36
C ASN A 253 -13.33 -0.24 11.36
N ASN A 254 -14.36 -1.03 11.08
CA ASN A 254 -14.58 -2.33 11.72
C ASN A 254 -14.13 -3.47 10.78
N PRO A 255 -12.96 -4.08 11.00
CA PRO A 255 -12.48 -5.22 10.19
C PRO A 255 -13.40 -6.44 10.25
N LEU A 256 -14.17 -6.60 11.33
CA LEU A 256 -15.07 -7.72 11.60
C LEU A 256 -16.46 -7.54 10.95
N PHE A 257 -16.70 -6.42 10.28
CA PHE A 257 -18.00 -6.15 9.68
C PHE A 257 -18.37 -7.23 8.65
N ARG A 258 -19.54 -7.86 8.85
CA ARG A 258 -19.91 -9.10 8.13
C ARG A 258 -20.17 -8.91 6.64
N ARG A 259 -20.46 -7.68 6.19
CA ARG A 259 -20.76 -7.40 4.78
C ARG A 259 -19.47 -7.07 4.00
N HIS A 260 -19.55 -7.18 2.68
CA HIS A 260 -18.43 -6.91 1.78
C HIS A 260 -18.15 -5.42 1.59
N THR A 261 -17.58 -4.77 2.59
CA THR A 261 -17.14 -3.36 2.53
C THR A 261 -15.61 -3.26 2.56
N SER A 262 -15.05 -2.12 2.17
CA SER A 262 -13.59 -1.96 2.08
C SER A 262 -12.90 -2.26 3.41
N GLY A 263 -11.80 -3.03 3.35
CA GLY A 263 -11.00 -3.35 4.53
C GLY A 263 -11.55 -4.43 5.47
N THR A 264 -12.74 -4.98 5.23
CA THR A 264 -13.26 -6.07 6.08
C THR A 264 -12.56 -7.39 5.77
N LEU A 265 -12.31 -8.19 6.81
CA LEU A 265 -11.65 -9.49 6.68
C LEU A 265 -12.41 -10.43 5.75
N ASN A 266 -13.74 -10.43 5.81
CA ASN A 266 -14.56 -11.26 4.93
C ASN A 266 -14.39 -10.88 3.45
N LYS A 267 -14.42 -9.57 3.13
CA LYS A 267 -14.16 -9.10 1.76
C LYS A 267 -12.76 -9.44 1.29
N LEU A 268 -11.75 -9.19 2.13
CA LEU A 268 -10.36 -9.49 1.79
C LEU A 268 -10.16 -10.99 1.58
N PHE A 269 -10.78 -11.85 2.40
CA PHE A 269 -10.67 -13.30 2.28
C PHE A 269 -11.23 -13.78 0.95
N GLN A 270 -12.42 -13.33 0.57
CA GLN A 270 -13.01 -13.68 -0.73
C GLN A 270 -12.15 -13.13 -1.88
N ALA A 271 -11.78 -11.86 -1.83
CA ALA A 271 -11.11 -11.19 -2.94
C ALA A 271 -9.64 -11.61 -3.14
N ARG A 272 -8.92 -11.99 -2.06
CA ARG A 272 -7.49 -12.29 -2.10
C ARG A 272 -7.20 -13.78 -1.96
N ILE A 273 -7.84 -14.46 -1.02
CA ILE A 273 -7.57 -15.88 -0.77
C ILE A 273 -8.43 -16.74 -1.69
N MET A 274 -9.76 -16.62 -1.66
CA MET A 274 -10.64 -17.48 -2.45
C MET A 274 -10.43 -17.29 -3.96
N ASN A 275 -10.48 -16.06 -4.45
CA ASN A 275 -10.22 -15.79 -5.86
C ASN A 275 -8.82 -16.23 -6.31
N GLY A 276 -7.80 -16.03 -5.46
CA GLY A 276 -6.44 -16.50 -5.72
C GLY A 276 -6.37 -18.03 -5.83
N ARG A 277 -7.05 -18.76 -4.93
CA ARG A 277 -7.11 -20.24 -4.97
C ARG A 277 -7.91 -20.77 -6.16
N ILE A 278 -9.00 -20.11 -6.53
CA ILE A 278 -9.76 -20.45 -7.74
C ILE A 278 -8.89 -20.28 -8.98
N TRP A 279 -8.19 -19.14 -9.09
CA TRP A 279 -7.25 -18.92 -10.19
C TRP A 279 -6.11 -19.93 -10.18
N ALA A 280 -5.54 -20.25 -9.00
CA ALA A 280 -4.44 -21.21 -8.90
C ALA A 280 -4.81 -22.63 -9.37
N GLN A 281 -6.08 -23.04 -9.20
CA GLN A 281 -6.57 -24.34 -9.70
C GLN A 281 -6.76 -24.37 -11.21
N GLN A 282 -6.96 -23.21 -11.84
CA GLN A 282 -7.15 -23.08 -13.28
C GLN A 282 -6.64 -21.71 -13.74
N PRO A 283 -5.31 -21.54 -13.86
CA PRO A 283 -4.72 -20.29 -14.33
C PRO A 283 -5.31 -19.90 -15.68
N ARG A 284 -5.52 -18.58 -15.86
CA ARG A 284 -6.12 -18.02 -17.07
C ARG A 284 -5.21 -16.98 -17.67
N GLU A 285 -5.15 -16.95 -19.00
CA GLU A 285 -4.44 -15.94 -19.77
C GLU A 285 -5.39 -15.19 -20.71
N ARG A 286 -4.97 -14.01 -21.18
CA ARG A 286 -5.73 -13.20 -22.14
C ARG A 286 -5.52 -13.73 -23.55
N LYS A 287 -6.60 -14.15 -24.19
CA LYS A 287 -6.69 -14.31 -25.64
C LYS A 287 -7.19 -13.00 -26.24
N LEU A 288 -6.33 -12.36 -27.02
CA LEU A 288 -6.65 -11.11 -27.71
C LEU A 288 -7.32 -11.43 -29.06
N SER A 289 -8.45 -10.77 -29.34
CA SER A 289 -9.00 -10.57 -30.68
C SER A 289 -8.89 -9.08 -31.05
N GLU A 290 -9.22 -8.71 -32.30
CA GLU A 290 -9.11 -7.32 -32.79
C GLU A 290 -9.82 -6.31 -31.86
N ASP A 291 -10.95 -6.69 -31.26
CA ASP A 291 -11.78 -5.78 -30.45
C ASP A 291 -11.95 -6.20 -28.98
N THR A 292 -11.57 -7.42 -28.59
CA THR A 292 -11.85 -7.95 -27.23
C THR A 292 -10.69 -8.74 -26.63
N ALA A 293 -10.60 -8.72 -25.31
CA ALA A 293 -9.74 -9.63 -24.55
C ALA A 293 -10.62 -10.61 -23.77
N GLU A 294 -10.51 -11.90 -24.10
CA GLU A 294 -11.14 -12.98 -23.34
C GLU A 294 -10.12 -13.63 -22.42
N PHE A 295 -10.51 -14.00 -21.19
CA PHE A 295 -9.66 -14.81 -20.33
C PHE A 295 -9.95 -16.29 -20.54
N VAL A 296 -8.98 -17.03 -21.07
CA VAL A 296 -9.10 -18.47 -21.34
C VAL A 296 -8.23 -19.27 -20.36
N PRO A 297 -8.67 -20.44 -19.88
CA PRO A 297 -7.81 -21.33 -19.10
C PRO A 297 -6.55 -21.73 -19.87
N ILE A 298 -5.42 -21.79 -19.19
CA ILE A 298 -4.19 -22.35 -19.75
C ILE A 298 -4.25 -23.87 -19.54
N ALA A 299 -4.32 -24.62 -20.64
CA ALA A 299 -4.55 -26.06 -20.58
C ALA A 299 -3.39 -26.78 -19.88
N GLY A 300 -3.70 -27.54 -18.82
CA GLY A 300 -2.72 -28.34 -18.06
C GLY A 300 -1.98 -27.58 -16.95
N GLU A 301 -2.15 -26.26 -16.86
CA GLU A 301 -1.51 -25.43 -15.84
C GLU A 301 -2.27 -25.45 -14.51
N VAL A 302 -1.50 -25.41 -13.43
CA VAL A 302 -1.96 -25.25 -12.04
C VAL A 302 -0.87 -24.52 -11.27
N ASP A 303 -1.22 -23.45 -10.56
CA ASP A 303 -0.30 -22.76 -9.64
C ASP A 303 -0.32 -23.46 -8.28
N ALA A 304 0.40 -24.57 -8.20
CA ALA A 304 0.59 -25.32 -6.97
C ALA A 304 1.94 -26.02 -7.01
N GLY A 305 2.58 -26.14 -5.85
CA GLY A 305 3.82 -26.89 -5.73
C GLY A 305 4.13 -27.30 -4.30
N GLN A 306 5.18 -28.10 -4.17
CA GLN A 306 5.76 -28.48 -2.88
C GLN A 306 6.98 -27.61 -2.61
N GLU A 307 6.98 -26.93 -1.46
CA GLU A 307 8.17 -26.23 -0.98
C GLU A 307 9.27 -27.24 -0.65
N VAL A 308 10.49 -26.95 -1.07
CA VAL A 308 11.70 -27.67 -0.70
C VAL A 308 12.68 -26.74 0.00
N THR A 309 13.64 -27.31 0.74
CA THR A 309 14.57 -26.53 1.57
C THR A 309 15.98 -26.45 0.97
N ALA A 310 16.27 -27.25 -0.06
CA ALA A 310 17.57 -27.28 -0.71
C ALA A 310 17.45 -27.33 -2.24
N TYR A 311 18.45 -26.77 -2.94
CA TYR A 311 18.51 -26.79 -4.40
C TYR A 311 18.48 -28.21 -4.99
N ALA A 312 19.14 -29.17 -4.33
CA ALA A 312 19.19 -30.56 -4.81
C ALA A 312 17.79 -31.18 -4.95
N ASP A 313 16.84 -30.78 -4.11
CA ASP A 313 15.47 -31.27 -4.15
C ASP A 313 14.65 -30.70 -5.32
N LEU A 314 15.08 -29.56 -5.90
CA LEU A 314 14.47 -29.02 -7.13
C LEU A 314 14.75 -29.90 -8.35
N GLN A 315 15.82 -30.71 -8.32
CA GLN A 315 16.26 -31.54 -9.44
C GLN A 315 15.40 -32.81 -9.62
N THR A 316 14.53 -33.13 -8.67
CA THR A 316 13.70 -34.34 -8.71
C THR A 316 12.23 -34.00 -8.51
N GLY A 317 11.33 -34.85 -8.99
CA GLY A 317 9.89 -34.61 -8.90
C GLY A 317 9.39 -33.55 -9.89
N GLN A 318 8.17 -33.06 -9.65
CA GLN A 318 7.53 -32.02 -10.47
C GLN A 318 6.93 -30.97 -9.54
N ARG A 319 6.82 -29.72 -10.02
CA ARG A 319 6.17 -28.61 -9.29
C ARG A 319 6.74 -28.41 -7.89
N ARG A 320 8.06 -28.26 -7.79
CA ARG A 320 8.74 -27.92 -6.54
C ARG A 320 9.23 -26.49 -6.60
N PHE A 321 9.25 -25.82 -5.46
CA PHE A 321 9.76 -24.45 -5.35
C PHE A 321 10.62 -24.31 -4.09
N LEU A 322 11.60 -23.43 -4.16
CA LEU A 322 12.49 -23.08 -3.05
C LEU A 322 12.27 -21.61 -2.74
N LEU A 323 11.91 -21.30 -1.49
CA LEU A 323 11.80 -19.92 -1.01
C LEU A 323 13.07 -19.57 -0.22
N MET A 324 13.69 -18.45 -0.57
CA MET A 324 14.93 -17.99 0.06
C MET A 324 14.74 -16.55 0.54
N GLN A 325 15.13 -16.30 1.78
CA GLN A 325 15.26 -14.95 2.32
C GLN A 325 16.74 -14.58 2.33
N GLY A 326 17.12 -13.53 1.60
CA GLY A 326 18.49 -13.04 1.54
C GLY A 326 18.68 -11.96 0.48
N SER A 327 19.91 -11.49 0.32
CA SER A 327 20.27 -10.56 -0.74
C SER A 327 20.39 -11.28 -2.08
N SER A 328 19.83 -10.71 -3.14
CA SER A 328 20.01 -11.22 -4.51
C SER A 328 21.44 -11.05 -5.05
N THR A 329 22.33 -10.38 -4.29
CA THR A 329 23.78 -10.35 -4.58
C THR A 329 24.48 -11.65 -4.18
N THR A 330 23.82 -12.53 -3.42
CA THR A 330 24.38 -13.82 -3.00
C THR A 330 23.27 -14.86 -2.87
N LEU A 331 23.17 -15.71 -3.88
CA LEU A 331 22.23 -16.81 -3.97
C LEU A 331 22.94 -18.09 -3.55
N ALA A 332 22.34 -18.83 -2.61
CA ALA A 332 22.77 -20.19 -2.25
C ALA A 332 22.37 -21.22 -3.33
N LEU A 333 22.77 -20.95 -4.57
CA LEU A 333 22.57 -21.78 -5.76
C LEU A 333 23.93 -22.09 -6.41
N PRO A 334 24.12 -23.27 -7.01
CA PRO A 334 25.35 -23.58 -7.74
C PRO A 334 25.54 -22.70 -8.98
N ASP A 335 26.75 -22.68 -9.51
CA ASP A 335 27.03 -22.08 -10.81
C ASP A 335 26.24 -22.84 -11.91
N ASP A 336 25.88 -22.16 -12.99
CA ASP A 336 25.25 -22.77 -14.18
C ASP A 336 23.99 -23.62 -13.90
N SER A 337 23.22 -23.24 -12.90
CA SER A 337 22.18 -24.04 -12.26
C SER A 337 20.74 -23.60 -12.60
N VAL A 338 20.60 -22.43 -13.23
CA VAL A 338 19.32 -21.77 -13.54
C VAL A 338 19.19 -21.52 -15.04
N SER A 339 18.07 -21.96 -15.63
CA SER A 339 17.82 -21.73 -17.06
C SER A 339 17.22 -20.35 -17.36
N PHE A 340 16.41 -19.81 -16.46
CA PHE A 340 15.75 -18.51 -16.65
C PHE A 340 15.79 -17.72 -15.35
N ILE A 341 16.27 -16.49 -15.43
CA ILE A 341 16.14 -15.50 -14.37
C ILE A 341 15.10 -14.49 -14.85
N VAL A 342 13.95 -14.45 -14.20
CA VAL A 342 12.90 -13.46 -14.47
C VAL A 342 12.78 -12.56 -13.25
N THR A 343 13.07 -11.27 -13.41
CA THR A 343 13.14 -10.33 -12.28
C THR A 343 12.63 -8.93 -12.65
N ASP A 344 12.33 -8.10 -11.66
CA ASP A 344 12.01 -6.67 -11.80
C ASP A 344 12.95 -5.89 -10.85
N PRO A 345 14.14 -5.49 -11.32
CA PRO A 345 15.13 -4.84 -10.47
C PRO A 345 14.63 -3.47 -9.98
N PRO A 346 15.10 -2.97 -8.83
CA PRO A 346 14.66 -1.68 -8.30
C PRO A 346 14.94 -0.55 -9.30
N TYR A 347 14.03 0.41 -9.41
CA TYR A 347 14.21 1.57 -10.31
C TYR A 347 15.12 2.63 -9.66
N PHE A 348 15.89 3.34 -10.49
CA PHE A 348 16.88 4.36 -10.10
C PHE A 348 16.36 5.41 -9.10
N ASP A 349 15.12 5.89 -9.27
CA ASP A 349 14.45 6.86 -8.39
C ASP A 349 13.31 6.23 -7.53
N SER A 350 13.32 4.90 -7.34
CA SER A 350 12.18 4.16 -6.80
C SER A 350 11.70 4.66 -5.44
N VAL A 351 10.36 4.68 -5.31
CA VAL A 351 9.63 4.95 -4.07
C VAL A 351 10.24 4.10 -2.96
N GLN A 352 10.54 4.72 -1.82
CA GLN A 352 11.09 4.03 -0.65
C GLN A 352 10.01 3.17 0.03
N TYR A 353 9.62 2.10 -0.64
CA TYR A 353 8.66 1.13 -0.15
C TYR A 353 9.10 0.50 1.16
N SER A 354 10.42 0.36 1.39
CA SER A 354 10.98 -0.15 2.65
C SER A 354 10.50 0.67 3.86
N ASP A 355 10.55 2.00 3.76
CA ASP A 355 10.16 2.91 4.83
C ASP A 355 8.63 2.88 5.10
N LEU A 356 7.81 2.86 4.03
CA LEU A 356 6.37 2.69 4.19
C LEU A 356 6.00 1.28 4.68
N ALA A 357 6.76 0.26 4.29
CA ALA A 357 6.52 -1.12 4.68
C ALA A 357 6.75 -1.36 6.18
N ALA A 358 7.57 -0.54 6.84
CA ALA A 358 7.78 -0.61 8.30
C ALA A 358 6.46 -0.61 9.07
N PHE A 359 5.45 0.16 8.59
CA PHE A 359 4.10 0.17 9.15
C PHE A 359 3.44 -1.22 9.22
N PHE A 360 3.68 -2.10 8.24
CA PHE A 360 3.15 -3.47 8.23
C PHE A 360 4.09 -4.44 8.95
N ARG A 361 5.41 -4.26 8.78
CA ARG A 361 6.43 -5.20 9.29
C ARG A 361 6.39 -5.32 10.80
N VAL A 362 6.18 -4.21 11.53
CA VAL A 362 6.05 -4.24 13.00
C VAL A 362 4.90 -5.14 13.46
N TRP A 363 3.85 -5.31 12.66
CA TRP A 363 2.75 -6.23 12.96
C TRP A 363 3.02 -7.65 12.46
N LEU A 364 3.58 -7.79 11.25
CA LEU A 364 3.86 -9.08 10.64
C LEU A 364 4.74 -9.97 11.52
N ARG A 365 5.76 -9.42 12.21
CA ARG A 365 6.58 -10.20 13.15
C ARG A 365 5.80 -10.81 14.32
N HIS A 366 4.67 -10.23 14.71
CA HIS A 366 3.80 -10.80 15.75
C HIS A 366 2.74 -11.73 15.18
N LEU A 367 2.23 -11.43 13.97
CA LEU A 367 1.27 -12.28 13.28
C LEU A 367 1.92 -13.58 12.80
N LEU A 368 3.18 -13.51 12.37
CA LEU A 368 3.94 -14.54 11.68
C LEU A 368 5.39 -14.65 12.19
N PRO A 369 5.61 -14.88 13.50
CA PRO A 369 6.95 -14.85 14.10
C PRO A 369 7.93 -15.83 13.45
N ASP A 370 7.43 -16.99 12.98
CA ASP A 370 8.26 -18.06 12.42
C ASP A 370 8.34 -18.06 10.88
N ALA A 371 7.72 -17.08 10.21
CA ALA A 371 7.59 -17.11 8.73
C ALA A 371 8.76 -16.45 7.98
N ALA A 372 9.59 -15.68 8.68
CA ALA A 372 10.75 -14.99 8.14
C ALA A 372 11.74 -14.73 9.28
N ASP A 373 12.99 -14.50 8.92
CA ASP A 373 13.94 -13.86 9.82
C ASP A 373 13.62 -12.37 9.90
N TRP A 374 13.09 -11.95 11.04
CA TRP A 374 12.69 -10.56 11.31
C TRP A 374 13.87 -9.67 11.74
N THR A 375 15.08 -10.22 11.93
CA THR A 375 16.29 -9.49 12.35
C THR A 375 17.07 -8.84 11.21
N TYR A 376 16.35 -8.34 10.19
CA TYR A 376 16.98 -7.73 9.01
C TYR A 376 17.47 -6.30 9.29
N ASP A 377 18.61 -5.92 8.69
CA ASP A 377 19.10 -4.54 8.69
C ASP A 377 18.46 -3.76 7.54
N ILE A 378 17.75 -2.66 7.84
CA ILE A 378 17.13 -1.82 6.80
C ILE A 378 18.16 -1.12 5.92
N THR A 379 19.40 -0.98 6.39
CA THR A 379 20.52 -0.38 5.64
C THR A 379 21.05 -1.30 4.53
N ASP A 380 20.73 -2.60 4.58
CA ASP A 380 20.99 -3.57 3.52
C ASP A 380 19.97 -3.50 2.37
N SER A 381 18.91 -2.69 2.53
CA SER A 381 17.96 -2.42 1.45
C SER A 381 18.67 -1.74 0.26
N ALA A 382 18.30 -2.16 -0.95
CA ALA A 382 18.82 -1.62 -2.21
C ALA A 382 18.67 -0.09 -2.32
N VAL A 383 17.68 0.46 -1.63
CA VAL A 383 17.45 1.90 -1.51
C VAL A 383 17.68 2.29 -0.06
N ASP A 384 18.93 2.59 0.28
CA ASP A 384 19.30 3.16 1.58
C ASP A 384 18.97 4.67 1.60
N PRO A 385 18.06 5.13 2.49
CA PRO A 385 17.70 6.55 2.59
C PRO A 385 18.81 7.45 3.14
N HIS A 386 19.87 6.91 3.75
CA HIS A 386 20.86 7.64 4.55
C HIS A 386 22.17 8.00 3.82
N LYS A 387 22.42 7.49 2.60
CA LYS A 387 23.66 7.82 1.85
C LYS A 387 23.44 8.88 0.76
N ASN A 388 24.37 9.84 0.71
CA ASN A 388 24.35 10.99 -0.20
C ASN A 388 24.78 10.66 -1.65
N ASP A 389 25.34 9.48 -1.91
CA ASP A 389 25.71 9.03 -3.27
C ASP A 389 24.88 7.82 -3.73
N ARG A 390 23.65 8.11 -4.15
CA ARG A 390 22.68 7.09 -4.57
C ARG A 390 22.99 6.49 -5.93
N ALA A 391 23.62 7.25 -6.82
CA ALA A 391 23.88 6.82 -8.19
C ALA A 391 25.00 5.77 -8.26
N SER A 392 26.09 5.96 -7.49
CA SER A 392 27.18 4.98 -7.42
C SER A 392 26.71 3.68 -6.77
N ARG A 393 26.09 3.76 -5.58
CA ARG A 393 25.60 2.56 -4.86
C ARG A 393 24.55 1.79 -5.64
N TYR A 394 23.63 2.47 -6.32
CA TYR A 394 22.64 1.80 -7.18
C TYR A 394 23.32 0.99 -8.29
N THR A 395 24.31 1.59 -8.97
CA THR A 395 25.04 0.93 -10.05
C THR A 395 25.86 -0.25 -9.52
N GLU A 396 26.56 -0.07 -8.39
CA GLU A 396 27.34 -1.11 -7.71
C GLU A 396 26.45 -2.30 -7.34
N LEU A 397 25.35 -2.06 -6.61
CA LEU A 397 24.46 -3.12 -6.17
C LEU A 397 23.81 -3.85 -7.35
N LEU A 398 23.35 -3.12 -8.36
CA LEU A 398 22.77 -3.73 -9.55
C LEU A 398 23.81 -4.56 -10.32
N THR A 399 25.07 -4.12 -10.34
CA THR A 399 26.18 -4.89 -10.91
C THR A 399 26.39 -6.18 -10.15
N GLU A 400 26.43 -6.15 -8.81
CA GLU A 400 26.58 -7.35 -7.97
C GLU A 400 25.42 -8.34 -8.19
N ILE A 401 24.17 -7.85 -8.24
CA ILE A 401 22.99 -8.69 -8.52
C ILE A 401 23.12 -9.35 -9.89
N PHE A 402 23.53 -8.60 -10.92
CA PHE A 402 23.69 -9.17 -12.25
C PHE A 402 24.90 -10.10 -12.33
N GLN A 403 26.01 -9.83 -11.65
CA GLN A 403 27.14 -10.77 -11.59
C GLN A 403 26.73 -12.09 -10.94
N GLU A 404 25.94 -12.02 -9.87
CA GLU A 404 25.42 -13.22 -9.22
C GLU A 404 24.42 -13.95 -10.12
N GLY A 405 23.54 -13.22 -10.80
CA GLY A 405 22.68 -13.77 -11.84
C GLY A 405 23.48 -14.42 -12.97
N HIS A 406 24.59 -13.81 -13.40
CA HIS A 406 25.48 -14.37 -14.40
C HIS A 406 26.08 -15.69 -13.92
N ARG A 407 26.57 -15.76 -12.67
CA ARG A 407 27.16 -16.97 -12.08
C ARG A 407 26.18 -18.15 -12.11
N VAL A 408 24.94 -17.96 -11.66
CA VAL A 408 23.95 -19.06 -11.56
C VAL A 408 23.29 -19.39 -12.90
N LEU A 409 23.31 -18.50 -13.88
CA LEU A 409 22.62 -18.69 -15.16
C LEU A 409 23.41 -19.64 -16.07
N CYS A 410 22.75 -20.68 -16.59
CA CYS A 410 23.34 -21.65 -17.51
C CYS A 410 23.87 -20.98 -18.78
N LYS A 411 25.16 -21.18 -19.11
CA LYS A 411 25.81 -20.49 -20.25
C LYS A 411 25.28 -20.88 -21.62
N GLU A 412 24.88 -22.14 -21.80
CA GLU A 412 24.50 -22.65 -23.12
C GLU A 412 23.16 -22.08 -23.61
N ASN A 413 22.16 -21.99 -22.72
CA ASN A 413 20.79 -21.66 -23.10
C ASN A 413 20.08 -20.71 -22.12
N GLY A 414 20.77 -20.22 -21.10
CA GLY A 414 20.16 -19.41 -20.06
C GLY A 414 19.69 -18.04 -20.55
N ARG A 415 18.64 -17.50 -19.94
CA ARG A 415 18.12 -16.14 -20.21
C ARG A 415 17.94 -15.34 -18.93
N LEU A 416 18.47 -14.12 -18.93
CA LEU A 416 18.10 -13.07 -17.98
C LEU A 416 17.01 -12.21 -18.60
N ILE A 417 15.87 -12.06 -17.93
CA ILE A 417 14.69 -11.38 -18.42
C ILE A 417 14.20 -10.41 -17.34
N PHE A 418 14.07 -9.13 -17.68
CA PHE A 418 13.48 -8.15 -16.78
C PHE A 418 12.83 -6.99 -17.51
N THR A 419 11.92 -6.33 -16.81
CA THR A 419 11.26 -5.09 -17.25
C THR A 419 12.07 -3.86 -16.84
N PHE A 420 12.14 -2.85 -17.70
CA PHE A 420 12.76 -1.57 -17.38
C PHE A 420 12.15 -0.42 -18.17
N HIS A 421 11.94 0.71 -17.50
CA HIS A 421 11.66 1.99 -18.13
C HIS A 421 12.18 3.12 -17.25
N HIS A 422 12.64 4.22 -17.86
CA HIS A 422 13.01 5.43 -17.12
C HIS A 422 13.12 6.63 -18.06
N TRP A 423 12.69 7.81 -17.60
CA TRP A 423 12.92 9.07 -18.34
C TRP A 423 14.34 9.61 -18.19
N ASN A 424 14.94 9.43 -17.01
CA ASN A 424 16.27 9.96 -16.71
C ASN A 424 17.38 9.14 -17.40
N PRO A 425 18.25 9.77 -18.22
CA PRO A 425 19.38 9.10 -18.86
C PRO A 425 20.35 8.43 -17.88
N LYS A 426 20.45 8.93 -16.64
CA LYS A 426 21.29 8.30 -15.61
C LYS A 426 20.85 6.87 -15.29
N GLY A 427 19.54 6.58 -15.33
CA GLY A 427 19.01 5.24 -15.08
C GLY A 427 19.44 4.25 -16.17
N TRP A 428 19.29 4.64 -17.44
CA TRP A 428 19.74 3.84 -18.58
C TRP A 428 21.26 3.65 -18.62
N ALA A 429 22.03 4.69 -18.28
CA ALA A 429 23.48 4.60 -18.18
C ALA A 429 23.92 3.64 -17.07
N ALA A 430 23.34 3.73 -15.87
CA ALA A 430 23.62 2.83 -14.76
C ALA A 430 23.30 1.37 -15.13
N LEU A 431 22.14 1.13 -15.76
CA LEU A 431 21.76 -0.19 -16.26
C LEU A 431 22.77 -0.74 -17.29
N THR A 432 23.17 0.09 -18.26
CA THR A 432 24.14 -0.29 -19.30
C THR A 432 25.47 -0.71 -18.69
N LEU A 433 25.98 0.08 -17.74
CA LEU A 433 27.25 -0.17 -17.07
C LEU A 433 27.18 -1.46 -16.23
N ALA A 434 26.11 -1.65 -15.46
CA ALA A 434 25.94 -2.83 -14.62
C ALA A 434 25.87 -4.13 -15.44
N LEU A 435 25.08 -4.13 -16.51
CA LEU A 435 24.97 -5.29 -17.40
C LEU A 435 26.29 -5.62 -18.11
N ARG A 436 27.01 -4.59 -18.58
CA ARG A 436 28.30 -4.79 -19.24
C ARG A 436 29.34 -5.33 -18.26
N ALA A 437 29.40 -4.78 -17.05
CA ALA A 437 30.30 -5.26 -16.00
C ALA A 437 29.98 -6.68 -15.52
N ALA A 438 28.71 -7.09 -15.59
CA ALA A 438 28.26 -8.44 -15.30
C ALA A 438 28.42 -9.43 -16.47
N GLY A 439 28.83 -8.97 -17.66
CA GLY A 439 29.05 -9.84 -18.80
C GLY A 439 27.77 -10.26 -19.53
N PHE A 440 26.76 -9.39 -19.62
CA PHE A 440 25.54 -9.66 -20.39
C PHE A 440 25.49 -8.94 -21.73
N ARG A 441 24.84 -9.58 -22.70
CA ARG A 441 24.48 -9.00 -24.00
C ARG A 441 22.96 -9.08 -24.22
N LEU A 442 22.39 -8.07 -24.86
CA LEU A 442 20.97 -8.04 -25.22
C LEU A 442 20.72 -8.87 -26.49
N VAL A 443 19.73 -9.75 -26.47
CA VAL A 443 19.37 -10.59 -27.63
C VAL A 443 18.00 -10.26 -28.20
N SER A 444 17.08 -9.77 -27.37
CA SER A 444 15.76 -9.35 -27.79
C SER A 444 15.22 -8.28 -26.84
N ARG A 445 14.30 -7.46 -27.36
CA ARG A 445 13.51 -6.53 -26.57
C ARG A 445 12.05 -6.51 -27.04
N TYR A 446 11.14 -6.48 -26.09
CA TYR A 446 9.71 -6.27 -26.32
C TYR A 446 9.28 -4.98 -25.63
N VAL A 447 8.25 -4.34 -26.15
CA VAL A 447 7.65 -3.15 -25.53
C VAL A 447 6.22 -3.50 -25.20
N VAL A 448 5.84 -3.36 -23.93
CA VAL A 448 4.52 -3.74 -23.43
C VAL A 448 3.88 -2.56 -22.74
N HIS A 449 2.57 -2.37 -22.92
CA HIS A 449 1.82 -1.36 -22.19
C HIS A 449 1.65 -1.80 -20.73
N ALA A 450 2.27 -1.09 -19.79
CA ALA A 450 2.44 -1.52 -18.41
C ALA A 450 1.50 -0.81 -17.41
N GLU A 451 0.95 0.36 -17.77
CA GLU A 451 0.21 1.20 -16.81
C GLU A 451 -1.32 1.10 -16.92
N ASN A 452 -2.02 1.31 -15.79
CA ASN A 452 -3.48 1.34 -15.76
C ASN A 452 -3.98 2.78 -15.97
N PRO A 453 -4.81 3.07 -17.00
CA PRO A 453 -5.29 4.42 -17.31
C PRO A 453 -6.14 5.08 -16.19
N VAL A 454 -6.49 4.35 -15.12
CA VAL A 454 -7.31 4.83 -13.99
C VAL A 454 -6.46 5.26 -12.77
N SER A 455 -5.12 5.17 -12.83
CA SER A 455 -4.28 5.59 -11.71
C SER A 455 -4.36 7.11 -11.48
N VAL A 456 -4.69 7.51 -10.25
CA VAL A 456 -4.97 8.91 -9.85
C VAL A 456 -3.71 9.80 -9.95
N HIS A 457 -2.54 9.20 -10.19
CA HIS A 457 -1.25 9.86 -10.29
C HIS A 457 -0.94 10.47 -11.66
N ILE A 458 -1.73 10.19 -12.69
CA ILE A 458 -1.40 10.58 -14.08
C ILE A 458 -2.10 11.85 -14.56
N ASN A 459 -3.13 12.34 -13.86
CA ASN A 459 -3.97 13.43 -14.41
C ASN A 459 -3.24 14.79 -14.59
N LYS A 460 -1.92 14.87 -14.30
CA LYS A 460 -1.04 16.01 -14.58
C LYS A 460 0.43 15.68 -14.92
N MET A 461 0.85 14.41 -15.01
CA MET A 461 2.27 14.04 -15.24
C MET A 461 2.41 13.20 -16.52
N LYS A 462 3.33 13.59 -17.41
CA LYS A 462 3.74 12.81 -18.60
C LYS A 462 4.43 11.51 -18.17
N SER A 463 3.69 10.52 -17.68
CA SER A 463 4.24 9.22 -17.28
C SER A 463 4.52 8.34 -18.51
N LEU A 464 5.58 7.52 -18.46
CA LEU A 464 5.75 6.42 -19.42
C LEU A 464 4.61 5.43 -19.23
N LEU A 465 4.02 4.98 -20.34
CA LEU A 465 2.92 4.03 -20.36
C LEU A 465 3.40 2.61 -20.70
N HIS A 466 4.66 2.47 -21.14
CA HIS A 466 5.22 1.23 -21.65
C HIS A 466 6.52 0.86 -20.94
N ASP A 467 6.75 -0.44 -20.81
CA ASP A 467 7.97 -1.06 -20.30
C ASP A 467 8.74 -1.77 -21.40
N ALA A 468 10.07 -1.73 -21.32
CA ALA A 468 10.93 -2.60 -22.11
C ALA A 468 11.09 -3.93 -21.37
N VAL A 469 10.67 -5.04 -21.99
CA VAL A 469 11.09 -6.39 -21.56
C VAL A 469 12.40 -6.70 -22.26
N LEU A 470 13.50 -6.74 -21.51
CA LEU A 470 14.83 -7.00 -22.01
C LEU A 470 15.15 -8.48 -21.84
N VAL A 471 15.63 -9.14 -22.91
CA VAL A 471 16.06 -10.54 -22.88
C VAL A 471 17.56 -10.58 -23.17
N LEU A 472 18.33 -11.08 -22.21
CA LEU A 472 19.78 -11.08 -22.23
C LEU A 472 20.34 -12.49 -22.07
N VAL A 473 21.58 -12.67 -22.53
CA VAL A 473 22.39 -13.88 -22.39
C VAL A 473 23.79 -13.53 -21.91
N PRO A 474 24.55 -14.49 -21.35
CA PRO A 474 25.98 -14.34 -21.11
C PRO A 474 26.73 -13.90 -22.37
N ALA A 475 27.74 -13.03 -22.23
CA ALA A 475 28.49 -12.46 -23.35
C ALA A 475 29.20 -13.54 -24.18
N GLU A 476 29.62 -14.63 -23.53
CA GLU A 476 30.21 -15.83 -24.15
C GLU A 476 29.23 -16.65 -25.00
N ALA A 477 27.92 -16.41 -24.89
CA ALA A 477 26.92 -17.17 -25.64
C ALA A 477 26.99 -16.83 -27.15
N ALA A 478 27.00 -17.89 -27.98
CA ALA A 478 27.07 -17.80 -29.43
C ALA A 478 25.75 -17.29 -30.05
N VAL A 479 25.49 -15.98 -29.96
CA VAL A 479 24.31 -15.33 -30.56
C VAL A 479 24.70 -14.43 -31.72
N ARG A 480 23.96 -14.55 -32.84
CA ARG A 480 24.15 -13.76 -34.07
C ARG A 480 23.19 -12.56 -34.09
N GLY A 481 23.68 -11.43 -34.58
CA GLY A 481 22.93 -10.18 -34.70
C GLY A 481 23.69 -9.04 -34.05
N ALA A 482 23.63 -7.84 -34.65
CA ALA A 482 24.18 -6.62 -34.10
C ALA A 482 23.07 -5.58 -34.00
N TRP A 483 22.99 -4.88 -32.88
CA TRP A 483 22.03 -3.79 -32.72
C TRP A 483 22.49 -2.58 -33.54
N GLN A 484 21.55 -1.92 -34.24
CA GLN A 484 21.85 -0.66 -34.91
C GLN A 484 21.60 0.50 -33.94
N ARG A 485 22.56 1.42 -33.85
CA ARG A 485 22.39 2.64 -33.05
C ARG A 485 21.21 3.46 -33.59
N PRO A 486 20.20 3.77 -32.77
CA PRO A 486 19.12 4.66 -33.20
C PRO A 486 19.68 6.06 -33.47
N LEU A 487 19.21 6.72 -34.53
CA LEU A 487 19.62 8.07 -34.91
C LEU A 487 19.03 9.13 -33.95
N THR A 488 17.79 8.93 -33.54
CA THR A 488 17.05 9.77 -32.59
C THR A 488 16.22 8.88 -31.68
N ILE A 489 15.85 9.40 -30.50
CA ILE A 489 14.91 8.73 -29.59
C ILE A 489 13.57 9.46 -29.67
N ALA A 490 12.52 8.72 -29.99
CA ALA A 490 11.16 9.26 -30.06
C ALA A 490 10.64 9.70 -28.69
N GLN A 491 9.65 10.60 -28.67
CA GLN A 491 9.03 11.11 -27.44
C GLN A 491 7.71 10.39 -27.07
N GLU A 492 7.11 9.68 -28.02
CA GLU A 492 5.93 8.84 -27.79
C GLU A 492 6.36 7.62 -26.96
N SER A 493 5.58 7.23 -25.95
CA SER A 493 6.01 6.28 -24.91
C SER A 493 6.45 4.92 -25.46
N GLU A 494 5.73 4.33 -26.41
CA GLU A 494 6.08 3.03 -26.98
C GLU A 494 7.40 3.13 -27.76
N ALA A 495 7.48 4.11 -28.67
CA ALA A 495 8.66 4.35 -29.49
C ALA A 495 9.88 4.77 -28.65
N PHE A 496 9.71 5.63 -27.65
CA PHE A 496 10.75 6.02 -26.69
C PHE A 496 11.38 4.79 -26.03
N THR A 497 10.53 3.93 -25.47
CA THR A 497 10.93 2.72 -24.73
C THR A 497 11.67 1.76 -25.66
N ARG A 498 11.15 1.61 -26.88
CA ARG A 498 11.76 0.83 -27.96
C ARG A 498 13.15 1.34 -28.33
N ASP A 499 13.29 2.63 -28.56
CA ASP A 499 14.52 3.27 -29.02
C ASP A 499 15.59 3.23 -27.93
N CYS A 500 15.22 3.49 -26.67
CA CYS A 500 16.10 3.33 -25.52
C CYS A 500 16.61 1.89 -25.40
N ALA A 501 15.73 0.89 -25.42
CA ALA A 501 16.15 -0.50 -25.35
C ALA A 501 17.04 -0.92 -26.55
N THR A 502 16.84 -0.30 -27.72
CA THR A 502 17.73 -0.48 -28.90
C THR A 502 19.11 0.12 -28.66
N LEU A 503 19.16 1.36 -28.14
CA LEU A 503 20.42 2.04 -27.81
C LEU A 503 21.21 1.28 -26.74
N LEU A 504 20.53 0.74 -25.73
CA LEU A 504 21.11 -0.16 -24.73
C LEU A 504 21.78 -1.37 -25.41
N GLY A 505 21.06 -2.06 -26.30
CA GLY A 505 21.60 -3.21 -27.03
C GLY A 505 22.87 -2.87 -27.82
N TRP A 506 22.86 -1.76 -28.56
CA TRP A 506 24.04 -1.29 -29.29
C TRP A 506 25.21 -0.94 -28.36
N LEU A 507 24.92 -0.26 -27.25
CA LEU A 507 25.95 0.05 -26.26
C LEU A 507 26.54 -1.22 -25.66
N LEU A 508 25.76 -2.25 -25.31
CA LEU A 508 26.33 -3.47 -24.74
C LEU A 508 27.34 -4.18 -25.67
N GLU A 509 27.25 -3.95 -26.98
CA GLU A 509 28.16 -4.50 -27.99
C GLU A 509 29.29 -3.54 -28.39
N SER A 510 29.31 -2.31 -27.87
CA SER A 510 30.31 -1.29 -28.22
C SER A 510 31.53 -1.30 -27.30
N GLU A 511 32.68 -0.85 -27.82
CA GLU A 511 33.94 -0.68 -27.05
C GLU A 511 34.01 0.66 -26.29
N GLU A 512 32.87 1.34 -26.12
CA GLU A 512 32.81 2.68 -25.51
C GLU A 512 33.26 2.66 -24.04
N SER A 513 34.00 3.69 -23.61
CA SER A 513 34.36 3.83 -22.19
C SER A 513 33.13 4.13 -21.32
N ALA A 514 33.23 3.90 -20.00
CA ALA A 514 32.12 4.21 -19.07
C ALA A 514 31.69 5.69 -19.12
N ALA A 515 32.65 6.61 -19.28
CA ALA A 515 32.37 8.03 -19.43
C ALA A 515 31.63 8.33 -20.77
N ALA A 516 32.03 7.65 -21.85
CA ALA A 516 31.38 7.79 -23.15
C ALA A 516 29.94 7.26 -23.12
N ILE A 517 29.69 6.10 -22.49
CA ILE A 517 28.32 5.55 -22.31
C ILE A 517 27.42 6.55 -21.61
N GLN A 518 27.89 7.14 -20.50
CA GLN A 518 27.10 8.14 -19.77
C GLN A 518 26.82 9.39 -20.61
N GLN A 519 27.79 9.81 -21.42
CA GLN A 519 27.63 10.97 -22.29
C GLN A 519 26.64 10.68 -23.43
N ILE A 520 26.74 9.52 -24.07
CA ILE A 520 25.83 9.08 -25.14
C ILE A 520 24.39 9.04 -24.62
N TRP A 521 24.15 8.49 -23.43
CA TRP A 521 22.81 8.49 -22.83
C TRP A 521 22.30 9.89 -22.52
N ARG A 522 23.15 10.77 -22.01
CA ARG A 522 22.77 12.17 -21.77
C ARG A 522 22.33 12.83 -23.07
N GLU A 523 23.17 12.78 -24.11
CA GLU A 523 22.88 13.38 -25.42
C GLU A 523 21.63 12.80 -26.09
N ALA A 524 21.36 11.50 -25.90
CA ALA A 524 20.22 10.85 -26.53
C ALA A 524 18.86 11.24 -25.91
N LEU A 525 18.84 11.68 -24.64
CA LEU A 525 17.62 11.98 -23.87
C LEU A 525 17.49 13.45 -23.41
N THR A 526 18.41 14.32 -23.84
CA THR A 526 18.31 15.78 -23.72
C THR A 526 17.93 16.40 -25.04
#